data_AF-A0A847QUV5-F1
#
_entry.id   AF-A0A847QUV5-F1
#
_cell.length_a   1.000
_cell.length_b   1.000
_cell.length_c   1.000
_cell.angle_alpha   90.00
_cell.angle_beta   90.00
_cell.angle_gamma   90.00
#
_symmetry.space_group_name_H-M   'P 1'
#
loop_
_entity.id
_entity.type
_entity.pdbx_description
1 polymer ?
#
loop_
_entity_poly.entity_id
_entity_poly.type
_entity_poly.pdbx_seq_one_letter_code
_entity_poly.pdbx_strand_id
1 'polypeptide(L)'
;MRIPKTFGQRKRTKKSNEAMRKYFLIFEGDQTEVQYFEGINNYRNEIGISPLIEIKPLLRSYTEKGWSNPKKLLNRLIEYVNENTTKTMTVHSFSSIVVDFLLEENLISKKSLYGADDIFQILLYYFYDKYKKKASDPIENFKKASQEAVFCLRKKVNIITAVDTLSHYLKNQHITYAEGFDKICLIVDRDKESFVSYPHNDQYEYVKNTCKAKGYGFYLTNPCFEFWLLLHFDIVFKIDEKKLLENPKVTSKKTYAEHQLKKVLPKYKKNNIQFPILKDRIDTAIKNEKFFCEDIDQLKNNIGSNIGLLLTELKNESKIT
;
A
#
# COMPACT_ATOMS: atom_id res chain seq x y z
N MET A 1 -2.72 -8.48 2.62
CA MET A 1 -1.87 -7.35 3.00
C MET A 1 -0.82 -7.83 3.98
N ARG A 2 0.33 -7.14 4.02
CA ARG A 2 1.46 -7.45 4.88
C ARG A 2 2.16 -6.18 5.35
N ILE A 3 2.77 -6.26 6.52
CA ILE A 3 3.68 -5.26 7.05
C ILE A 3 5.07 -5.57 6.48
N PRO A 4 5.75 -4.61 5.84
CA PRO A 4 7.09 -4.83 5.31
C PRO A 4 8.07 -5.15 6.44
N LYS A 5 9.03 -6.05 6.17
CA LYS A 5 10.18 -6.27 7.07
C LYS A 5 10.96 -4.97 7.25
N THR A 6 11.04 -4.49 8.48
CA THR A 6 11.89 -3.36 8.85
C THR A 6 13.35 -3.80 8.88
N PHE A 7 14.14 -3.42 7.87
CA PHE A 7 15.60 -3.57 7.93
C PHE A 7 16.22 -2.35 8.63
N GLY A 8 16.98 -2.59 9.71
CA GLY A 8 17.90 -1.59 10.26
C GLY A 8 17.28 -0.32 10.88
N GLN A 9 15.97 -0.24 11.07
CA GLN A 9 15.39 0.91 11.77
C GLN A 9 15.66 0.81 13.27
N ARG A 10 16.57 1.67 13.77
CA ARG A 10 16.70 1.90 15.22
C ARG A 10 15.35 2.39 15.74
N LYS A 11 14.65 1.56 16.52
CA LYS A 11 13.58 2.04 17.41
C LYS A 11 14.21 3.08 18.34
N ARG A 12 14.03 4.37 18.04
CA ARG A 12 14.44 5.43 18.96
C ARG A 12 13.55 5.34 20.19
N THR A 13 14.19 5.28 21.35
CA THR A 13 13.56 5.23 22.66
C THR A 13 12.70 6.47 22.87
N LYS A 14 11.45 6.26 23.29
CA LYS A 14 10.47 7.30 23.58
C LYS A 14 11.06 8.30 24.59
N LYS A 15 11.06 9.60 24.28
CA LYS A 15 11.43 10.67 25.24
C LYS A 15 10.21 11.32 25.91
N SER A 16 9.00 11.19 25.34
CA SER A 16 7.76 11.77 25.90
C SER A 16 6.69 10.70 26.16
N ASN A 17 5.76 11.00 27.06
CA ASN A 17 4.61 10.13 27.35
C ASN A 17 3.49 10.25 26.30
N GLU A 18 3.61 11.15 25.33
CA GLU A 18 2.56 11.42 24.33
C GLU A 18 2.25 10.19 23.47
N ALA A 19 0.98 10.07 23.08
CA ALA A 19 0.52 9.00 22.22
C ALA A 19 1.02 9.24 20.79
N MET A 20 1.63 8.23 20.19
CA MET A 20 2.03 8.30 18.77
C MET A 20 0.85 7.94 17.89
N ARG A 21 0.48 8.82 16.97
CA ARG A 21 -0.57 8.57 15.98
C ARG A 21 0.00 7.79 14.79
N LYS A 22 -0.66 6.70 14.40
CA LYS A 22 -0.22 5.89 13.25
C LYS A 22 -0.96 6.28 11.99
N TYR A 23 -0.23 6.35 10.89
CA TYR A 23 -0.75 6.53 9.54
C TYR A 23 -0.47 5.26 8.72
N PHE A 24 -1.49 4.44 8.54
CA PHE A 24 -1.41 3.26 7.69
C PHE A 24 -1.62 3.66 6.23
N LEU A 25 -0.58 3.54 5.42
CA LEU A 25 -0.61 3.92 4.01
C LEU A 25 -0.76 2.69 3.12
N ILE A 26 -1.77 2.67 2.27
CA ILE A 26 -2.07 1.57 1.35
C ILE A 26 -1.98 2.11 -0.07
N PHE A 27 -1.23 1.43 -0.92
CA PHE A 27 -0.99 1.87 -2.30
C PHE A 27 -1.61 0.90 -3.31
N GLU A 28 -2.17 1.44 -4.39
CA GLU A 28 -2.52 0.65 -5.57
C GLU A 28 -1.26 0.15 -6.31
N GLY A 29 -0.32 1.05 -6.60
CA GLY A 29 0.97 0.71 -7.19
C GLY A 29 1.92 0.01 -6.20
N ASP A 30 2.85 -0.80 -6.71
CA ASP A 30 3.85 -1.51 -5.92
C ASP A 30 5.26 -0.93 -6.03
N GLN A 31 5.46 0.19 -6.73
CA GLN A 31 6.79 0.74 -7.00
C GLN A 31 6.91 2.23 -6.65
N THR A 32 6.28 3.11 -7.43
CA THR A 32 6.56 4.56 -7.39
C THR A 32 6.03 5.19 -6.10
N GLU A 33 4.80 4.89 -5.72
CA GLU A 33 4.13 5.37 -4.51
C GLU A 33 4.83 4.85 -3.25
N VAL A 34 5.16 3.55 -3.24
CA VAL A 34 5.90 2.92 -2.15
C VAL A 34 7.24 3.63 -1.93
N GLN A 35 8.04 3.83 -2.97
CA GLN A 35 9.31 4.56 -2.86
C GLN A 35 9.13 6.01 -2.40
N TYR A 36 8.07 6.68 -2.85
CA TYR A 36 7.81 8.06 -2.47
C TYR A 36 7.53 8.16 -0.97
N PHE A 37 6.59 7.37 -0.45
CA PHE A 37 6.24 7.43 0.96
C PHE A 37 7.27 6.76 1.88
N GLU A 38 8.05 5.79 1.41
CA GLU A 38 9.27 5.34 2.10
C GLU A 38 10.28 6.48 2.22
N GLY A 39 10.48 7.25 1.14
CA GLY A 39 11.26 8.48 1.15
C GLY A 39 10.74 9.48 2.18
N ILE A 40 9.44 9.77 2.17
CA ILE A 40 8.80 10.67 3.15
C ILE A 40 9.10 10.20 4.58
N ASN A 41 8.96 8.90 4.87
CA ASN A 41 9.22 8.35 6.20
C ASN A 41 10.70 8.41 6.59
N ASN A 42 11.61 8.13 5.66
CA ASN A 42 13.05 8.16 5.89
C ASN A 42 13.58 9.57 6.16
N TYR A 43 13.00 10.58 5.50
CA TYR A 43 13.39 11.99 5.61
C TYR A 43 12.40 12.83 6.45
N ARG A 44 11.51 12.19 7.21
CA ARG A 44 10.36 12.83 7.87
C ARG A 44 10.73 14.05 8.73
N ASN A 45 11.87 14.01 9.43
CA ASN A 45 12.33 15.12 10.26
C ASN A 45 12.71 16.35 9.42
N GLU A 46 13.39 16.13 8.29
CA GLU A 46 13.79 17.20 7.37
C GLU A 46 12.58 17.80 6.63
N ILE A 47 11.54 16.99 6.42
CA ILE A 47 10.28 17.39 5.78
C ILE A 47 9.36 18.15 6.76
N GLY A 48 9.64 18.09 8.07
CA GLY A 48 8.86 18.75 9.11
C GLY A 48 7.65 17.94 9.60
N ILE A 49 7.72 16.60 9.53
CA ILE A 49 6.71 15.69 10.10
C ILE A 49 7.07 15.40 11.56
N SER A 50 6.08 15.53 12.44
CA SER A 50 6.24 15.32 13.89
C SER A 50 6.81 13.93 14.21
N PRO A 51 7.71 13.81 15.21
CA PRO A 51 8.17 12.51 15.72
C PRO A 51 7.06 11.72 16.41
N LEU A 52 5.91 12.33 16.71
CA LEU A 52 4.71 11.67 17.25
C LEU A 52 3.87 10.97 16.16
N ILE A 53 4.25 11.09 14.89
CA ILE A 53 3.58 10.42 13.79
C ILE A 53 4.40 9.21 13.35
N GLU A 54 3.74 8.05 13.32
CA GLU A 54 4.31 6.80 12.84
C GLU A 54 3.70 6.43 11.48
N ILE A 55 4.47 6.61 10.40
CA ILE A 55 4.04 6.24 9.03
C ILE A 55 4.28 4.74 8.82
N LYS A 56 3.22 3.99 8.53
CA LYS A 56 3.20 2.53 8.34
C LYS A 56 2.68 2.17 6.96
N PRO A 57 3.56 1.97 5.95
CA PRO A 57 3.12 1.38 4.70
C PRO A 57 2.63 -0.06 4.92
N LEU A 58 1.45 -0.37 4.40
CA LEU A 58 0.92 -1.73 4.29
C LEU A 58 1.03 -2.14 2.83
N LEU A 59 1.79 -3.21 2.58
CA LEU A 59 2.01 -3.72 1.25
C LEU A 59 0.97 -4.80 0.92
N ARG A 60 0.73 -5.01 -0.37
CA ARG A 60 0.02 -6.20 -0.85
C ARG A 60 0.83 -7.45 -0.48
N SER A 61 0.12 -8.50 -0.08
CA SER A 61 0.71 -9.84 0.02
C SER A 61 1.22 -10.28 -1.36
N TYR A 62 2.19 -11.18 -1.40
CA TYR A 62 2.68 -11.72 -2.66
C TYR A 62 1.61 -12.51 -3.42
N THR A 63 0.61 -13.08 -2.73
CA THR A 63 -0.56 -13.72 -3.34
C THR A 63 -1.60 -12.71 -3.86
N GLU A 64 -1.43 -11.43 -3.54
CA GLU A 64 -2.26 -10.31 -4.01
C GLU A 64 -1.58 -9.58 -5.19
N LYS A 65 -0.50 -10.14 -5.74
CA LYS A 65 0.23 -9.53 -6.85
C LYS A 65 -0.65 -9.42 -8.09
N GLY A 66 -0.60 -8.26 -8.76
CA GLY A 66 -1.42 -7.97 -9.93
C GLY A 66 -2.85 -7.52 -9.62
N TRP A 67 -3.21 -7.33 -8.35
CA TRP A 67 -4.49 -6.72 -7.98
C TRP A 67 -4.44 -5.21 -8.24
N SER A 68 -4.70 -4.79 -9.48
CA SER A 68 -4.75 -3.38 -9.92
C SER A 68 -6.16 -2.78 -9.82
N ASN A 69 -6.93 -3.20 -8.81
CA ASN A 69 -8.32 -2.76 -8.67
C ASN A 69 -8.51 -2.12 -7.29
N PRO A 70 -8.75 -0.80 -7.22
CA PRO A 70 -8.95 -0.06 -5.98
C PRO A 70 -10.06 -0.63 -5.08
N LYS A 71 -11.18 -1.09 -5.64
CA LYS A 71 -12.27 -1.72 -4.88
C LYS A 71 -11.82 -3.03 -4.24
N LYS A 72 -11.09 -3.86 -4.98
CA LYS A 72 -10.55 -5.12 -4.45
C LYS A 72 -9.53 -4.87 -3.33
N LEU A 73 -8.67 -3.87 -3.52
CA LEU A 73 -7.68 -3.45 -2.52
C LEU A 73 -8.36 -2.93 -1.25
N LEU A 74 -9.38 -2.08 -1.36
CA LEU A 74 -10.14 -1.56 -0.22
C LEU A 74 -10.87 -2.68 0.53
N ASN A 75 -11.51 -3.62 -0.17
CA ASN A 75 -12.19 -4.74 0.49
C ASN A 75 -11.21 -5.58 1.31
N ARG A 76 -10.02 -5.82 0.77
CA ARG A 76 -8.96 -6.53 1.49
C ARG A 76 -8.41 -5.74 2.68
N LEU A 77 -8.32 -4.41 2.57
CA LEU A 77 -7.97 -3.53 3.69
C LEU A 77 -8.97 -3.65 4.83
N ILE A 78 -10.26 -3.59 4.51
CA ILE A 78 -11.34 -3.71 5.48
C ILE A 78 -11.27 -5.07 6.19
N GLU A 79 -11.10 -6.15 5.42
CA GLU A 79 -10.90 -7.49 6.01
C GLU A 79 -9.68 -7.51 6.93
N TYR A 80 -8.52 -7.04 6.47
CA TYR A 80 -7.28 -7.03 7.26
C TYR A 80 -7.42 -6.22 8.56
N VAL A 81 -8.06 -5.06 8.52
CA VAL A 81 -8.34 -4.26 9.72
C VAL A 81 -9.28 -5.00 10.66
N ASN A 82 -10.37 -5.57 10.15
CA ASN A 82 -11.32 -6.36 10.95
C ASN A 82 -10.65 -7.56 11.62
N GLU A 83 -9.80 -8.30 10.89
CA GLU A 83 -9.05 -9.45 11.42
C GLU A 83 -8.12 -9.02 12.58
N ASN A 84 -7.52 -7.83 12.48
CA ASN A 84 -6.65 -7.29 13.52
C ASN A 84 -7.41 -6.73 14.72
N THR A 85 -8.59 -6.14 14.52
CA THR A 85 -9.46 -5.64 15.59
C THR A 85 -10.09 -6.80 16.36
N THR A 86 -10.63 -7.79 15.66
CA THR A 86 -11.31 -8.96 16.27
C THR A 86 -10.35 -10.05 16.73
N LYS A 87 -9.05 -9.94 16.39
CA LYS A 87 -8.03 -10.99 16.61
C LYS A 87 -8.43 -12.34 15.97
N THR A 88 -9.26 -12.30 14.94
CA THR A 88 -9.78 -13.47 14.24
C THR A 88 -9.31 -13.42 12.80
N MET A 89 -8.45 -14.35 12.39
CA MET A 89 -7.86 -14.39 11.05
C MET A 89 -8.51 -15.48 10.20
N THR A 90 -8.76 -15.23 8.92
CA THR A 90 -9.32 -16.25 8.03
C THR A 90 -8.27 -17.26 7.58
N VAL A 91 -8.70 -18.44 7.10
CA VAL A 91 -7.82 -19.42 6.46
C VAL A 91 -7.10 -18.82 5.26
N HIS A 92 -7.77 -17.95 4.48
CA HIS A 92 -7.19 -17.20 3.38
C HIS A 92 -6.01 -16.33 3.84
N SER A 93 -6.24 -15.43 4.79
CA SER A 93 -5.21 -14.53 5.31
C SER A 93 -4.05 -15.29 5.95
N PHE A 94 -4.34 -16.34 6.71
CA PHE A 94 -3.32 -17.20 7.29
C PHE A 94 -2.45 -17.83 6.21
N SER A 95 -3.06 -18.42 5.18
CA SER A 95 -2.32 -19.08 4.09
C SER A 95 -1.49 -18.09 3.28
N SER A 96 -2.03 -16.89 3.06
CA SER A 96 -1.34 -15.77 2.39
C SER A 96 -0.11 -15.31 3.20
N ILE A 97 -0.23 -15.15 4.52
CA ILE A 97 0.90 -14.78 5.39
C ILE A 97 1.98 -15.88 5.42
N VAL A 98 1.60 -17.16 5.40
CA VAL A 98 2.56 -18.27 5.31
C VAL A 98 3.36 -18.18 4.01
N VAL A 99 2.72 -17.89 2.88
CA VAL A 99 3.42 -17.70 1.60
C VAL A 99 4.35 -16.48 1.63
N ASP A 100 3.89 -15.37 2.22
CA ASP A 100 4.71 -14.16 2.38
C ASP A 100 5.98 -14.46 3.20
N PHE A 101 5.84 -15.19 4.31
CA PHE A 101 6.95 -15.66 5.12
C PHE A 101 7.96 -16.47 4.30
N LEU A 102 7.49 -17.45 3.53
CA LEU A 102 8.37 -18.32 2.74
C LEU A 102 9.17 -17.53 1.70
N LEU A 103 8.56 -16.52 1.08
CA LEU A 103 9.24 -15.64 0.12
C LEU A 103 10.24 -14.71 0.81
N GLU A 104 9.85 -14.07 1.91
CA GLU A 104 10.70 -13.10 2.59
C GLU A 104 11.87 -13.73 3.36
N GLU A 105 11.77 -15.02 3.71
CA GLU A 105 12.89 -15.81 4.24
C GLU A 105 13.70 -16.51 3.13
N ASN A 106 13.38 -16.28 1.85
CA ASN A 106 14.00 -16.94 0.70
C ASN A 106 13.92 -18.48 0.74
N LEU A 107 12.91 -19.03 1.41
CA LEU A 107 12.66 -20.48 1.47
C LEU A 107 12.02 -20.99 0.17
N ILE A 108 11.36 -20.09 -0.56
CA ILE A 108 10.87 -20.33 -1.92
C ILE A 108 11.26 -19.15 -2.83
N SER A 109 11.38 -19.43 -4.12
CA SER A 109 11.70 -18.43 -5.14
C SER A 109 10.97 -18.77 -6.45
N LYS A 110 11.12 -17.92 -7.47
CA LYS A 110 10.60 -18.19 -8.82
C LYS A 110 11.16 -19.47 -9.47
N LYS A 111 12.25 -20.03 -8.94
CA LYS A 111 12.88 -21.28 -9.43
C LYS A 111 12.46 -22.50 -8.62
N SER A 112 11.71 -22.32 -7.53
CA SER A 112 11.21 -23.42 -6.73
C SER A 112 10.21 -24.26 -7.53
N LEU A 113 10.14 -25.57 -7.24
CA LEU A 113 9.20 -26.49 -7.89
C LEU A 113 7.74 -26.04 -7.73
N TYR A 114 7.41 -25.46 -6.57
CA TYR A 114 6.12 -24.88 -6.27
C TYR A 114 6.26 -23.36 -6.18
N GLY A 115 5.43 -22.64 -6.94
CA GLY A 115 5.29 -21.20 -6.85
C GLY A 115 4.48 -20.76 -5.63
N ALA A 116 4.39 -19.44 -5.45
CA ALA A 116 3.60 -18.82 -4.38
C ALA A 116 2.12 -19.23 -4.45
N ASP A 117 1.53 -19.19 -5.64
CA ASP A 117 0.13 -19.56 -5.86
C ASP A 117 -0.12 -21.05 -5.63
N ASP A 118 0.81 -21.92 -6.04
CA ASP A 118 0.71 -23.36 -5.80
C ASP A 118 0.68 -23.67 -4.30
N ILE A 119 1.61 -23.07 -3.55
CA ILE A 119 1.68 -23.27 -2.10
C ILE A 119 0.44 -22.72 -1.41
N PHE A 120 -0.03 -21.55 -1.84
CA PHE A 120 -1.27 -20.98 -1.34
C PHE A 120 -2.45 -21.94 -1.52
N GLN A 121 -2.63 -22.50 -2.71
CA GLN A 121 -3.71 -23.47 -2.99
C GLN A 121 -3.52 -24.78 -2.22
N ILE A 122 -2.29 -25.27 -2.07
CA ILE A 122 -1.97 -26.45 -1.27
C ILE A 122 -2.42 -26.26 0.18
N LEU A 123 -2.18 -25.08 0.76
CA LEU A 123 -2.59 -24.76 2.12
C LEU A 123 -4.11 -24.66 2.24
N LEU A 124 -4.79 -23.95 1.33
CA LEU A 124 -6.26 -23.86 1.32
C LEU A 124 -6.90 -25.25 1.25
N TYR A 125 -6.43 -26.08 0.31
CA TYR A 125 -6.91 -27.45 0.16
C TYR A 125 -6.65 -28.29 1.41
N TYR A 126 -5.49 -28.14 2.04
CA TYR A 126 -5.15 -28.86 3.27
C TYR A 126 -6.13 -28.56 4.41
N PHE A 127 -6.45 -27.28 4.66
CA PHE A 127 -7.39 -26.89 5.69
C PHE A 127 -8.83 -27.32 5.36
N TYR A 128 -9.22 -27.27 4.09
CA TYR A 128 -10.52 -27.78 3.67
C TYR A 128 -10.62 -29.29 3.84
N ASP A 129 -9.65 -30.07 3.37
CA ASP A 129 -9.71 -31.52 3.40
C ASP A 129 -9.74 -32.06 4.85
N LYS A 130 -8.80 -31.59 5.68
CA LYS A 130 -8.61 -32.08 7.05
C LYS A 130 -9.59 -31.50 8.08
N TYR A 131 -9.99 -30.24 7.92
CA TYR A 131 -10.80 -29.52 8.92
C TYR A 131 -12.14 -29.03 8.40
N LYS A 132 -12.46 -29.24 7.11
CA LYS A 132 -13.66 -28.73 6.43
C LYS A 132 -13.80 -27.20 6.52
N LYS A 133 -12.67 -26.49 6.66
CA LYS A 133 -12.63 -25.02 6.68
C LYS A 133 -12.45 -24.45 5.28
N LYS A 134 -13.35 -23.57 4.88
CA LYS A 134 -13.28 -22.75 3.67
C LYS A 134 -12.31 -21.60 3.88
N ALA A 135 -11.91 -20.94 2.79
CA ALA A 135 -10.99 -19.81 2.81
C ALA A 135 -11.46 -18.64 3.71
N SER A 136 -12.77 -18.40 3.79
CA SER A 136 -13.39 -17.37 4.62
C SER A 136 -13.53 -17.74 6.11
N ASP A 137 -13.32 -19.01 6.47
CA ASP A 137 -13.57 -19.47 7.83
C ASP A 137 -12.44 -19.04 8.78
N PRO A 138 -12.74 -18.80 10.06
CA PRO A 138 -11.75 -18.31 11.01
C PRO A 138 -10.76 -19.40 11.46
N ILE A 139 -9.53 -18.99 11.75
CA ILE A 139 -8.51 -19.76 12.47
C ILE A 139 -8.77 -19.64 13.97
N GLU A 140 -9.21 -20.73 14.58
CA GLU A 140 -9.53 -20.78 16.02
C GLU A 140 -8.28 -20.83 16.91
N ASN A 141 -7.23 -21.54 16.48
CA ASN A 141 -6.02 -21.73 17.25
C ASN A 141 -4.80 -21.52 16.34
N PHE A 142 -4.18 -20.34 16.45
CA PHE A 142 -3.01 -19.96 15.66
C PHE A 142 -1.85 -20.93 15.83
N LYS A 143 -1.54 -21.36 17.06
CA LYS A 143 -0.43 -22.29 17.31
C LYS A 143 -0.64 -23.62 16.58
N LYS A 144 -1.85 -24.18 16.69
CA LYS A 144 -2.22 -25.42 15.99
C LYS A 144 -2.17 -25.20 14.47
N ALA A 145 -2.76 -24.12 13.97
CA ALA A 145 -2.75 -23.81 12.53
C ALA A 145 -1.32 -23.67 11.97
N SER A 146 -0.41 -23.01 12.69
CA SER A 146 1.00 -22.90 12.32
C SER A 146 1.70 -24.27 12.25
N GLN A 147 1.48 -25.13 13.23
CA GLN A 147 2.03 -26.50 13.24
C GLN A 147 1.51 -27.34 12.06
N GLU A 148 0.22 -27.18 11.75
CA GLU A 148 -0.46 -27.87 10.66
C GLU A 148 0.00 -27.39 9.28
N ALA A 149 0.19 -26.09 9.11
CA ALA A 149 0.77 -25.52 7.89
C ALA A 149 2.19 -26.04 7.66
N VAL A 150 3.02 -26.03 8.71
CA VAL A 150 4.37 -26.59 8.68
C VAL A 150 4.37 -28.07 8.29
N PHE A 151 3.48 -28.87 8.88
CA PHE A 151 3.35 -30.28 8.55
C PHE A 151 2.99 -30.47 7.07
N CYS A 152 2.03 -29.68 6.57
CA CYS A 152 1.65 -29.68 5.16
C CYS A 152 2.84 -29.35 4.25
N LEU A 153 3.56 -28.26 4.55
CA LEU A 153 4.71 -27.80 3.76
C LEU A 153 5.85 -28.82 3.75
N ARG A 154 6.13 -29.47 4.88
CA ARG A 154 7.11 -30.57 4.96
C ARG A 154 6.71 -31.74 4.07
N LYS A 155 5.46 -32.19 4.19
CA LYS A 155 4.98 -33.39 3.51
C LYS A 155 4.77 -33.20 2.00
N LYS A 156 4.25 -32.04 1.59
CA LYS A 156 3.84 -31.77 0.20
C LYS A 156 4.84 -30.94 -0.60
N VAL A 157 5.65 -30.11 0.07
CA VAL A 157 6.53 -29.11 -0.58
C VAL A 157 8.01 -29.33 -0.20
N ASN A 158 8.30 -30.23 0.76
CA ASN A 158 9.65 -30.54 1.28
C ASN A 158 10.38 -29.35 1.95
N ILE A 159 9.64 -28.45 2.61
CA ILE A 159 10.21 -27.31 3.35
C ILE A 159 10.37 -27.68 4.84
N ILE A 160 11.62 -27.90 5.30
CA ILE A 160 11.91 -28.46 6.64
C ILE A 160 12.27 -27.38 7.68
N THR A 161 12.93 -26.29 7.25
CA THR A 161 13.58 -25.24 8.06
C THR A 161 12.66 -24.10 8.53
N ALA A 162 11.38 -24.08 8.15
CA ALA A 162 10.44 -22.95 8.29
C ALA A 162 9.78 -22.74 9.68
N VAL A 163 9.97 -23.67 10.61
CA VAL A 163 8.93 -23.97 11.64
C VAL A 163 8.91 -22.99 12.79
N ASP A 164 10.05 -22.74 13.41
CA ASP A 164 10.11 -21.93 14.64
C ASP A 164 10.01 -20.44 14.33
N THR A 165 10.43 -20.03 13.12
CA THR A 165 10.42 -18.63 12.66
C THR A 165 9.06 -18.16 12.14
N LEU A 166 8.20 -19.06 11.61
CA LEU A 166 6.86 -18.70 11.13
C LEU A 166 5.99 -18.10 12.25
N SER A 167 6.07 -18.62 13.47
CA SER A 167 5.29 -18.10 14.61
C SER A 167 5.68 -16.67 14.97
N HIS A 168 6.97 -16.34 14.90
CA HIS A 168 7.45 -14.98 15.13
C HIS A 168 7.02 -14.04 13.99
N TYR A 169 7.10 -14.53 12.74
CA TYR A 169 6.63 -13.77 11.58
C TYR A 169 5.15 -13.40 11.69
N LEU A 170 4.28 -14.38 11.97
CA LEU A 170 2.84 -14.18 12.15
C LEU A 170 2.54 -13.11 13.20
N LYS A 171 3.22 -13.14 14.35
CA LYS A 171 3.08 -12.12 15.40
C LYS A 171 3.41 -10.71 14.91
N ASN A 172 4.39 -10.58 14.03
CA ASN A 172 4.83 -9.30 13.48
C ASN A 172 3.97 -8.80 12.32
N GLN A 173 3.05 -9.61 11.78
CA GLN A 173 2.11 -9.20 10.73
C GLN A 173 0.81 -8.61 11.28
N HIS A 174 0.67 -8.51 12.61
CA HIS A 174 -0.48 -7.86 13.24
C HIS A 174 -0.27 -6.35 13.38
N ILE A 175 -1.30 -5.58 13.03
CA ILE A 175 -1.37 -4.15 13.33
C ILE A 175 -2.16 -3.89 14.61
N THR A 176 -1.81 -2.80 15.28
CA THR A 176 -2.64 -2.20 16.32
C THR A 176 -3.21 -0.91 15.77
N TYR A 177 -4.51 -0.90 15.50
CA TYR A 177 -5.25 0.24 14.95
C TYR A 177 -6.23 0.74 16.01
N ALA A 178 -6.08 2.01 16.40
CA ALA A 178 -7.00 2.71 17.28
C ALA A 178 -7.98 3.54 16.43
N GLU A 179 -9.20 3.03 16.23
CA GLU A 179 -10.25 3.72 15.49
C GLU A 179 -10.52 5.12 16.06
N GLY A 180 -10.65 6.12 15.19
CA GLY A 180 -10.82 7.53 15.58
C GLY A 180 -9.54 8.25 16.03
N PHE A 181 -8.43 7.54 16.24
CA PHE A 181 -7.13 8.15 16.57
C PHE A 181 -6.09 7.90 15.47
N ASP A 182 -5.85 6.63 15.13
CA ASP A 182 -5.00 6.25 14.00
C ASP A 182 -5.72 6.53 12.68
N LYS A 183 -4.96 6.76 11.61
CA LYS A 183 -5.51 7.01 10.27
C LYS A 183 -5.14 5.90 9.29
N ILE A 184 -6.10 5.55 8.46
CA ILE A 184 -5.93 4.67 7.30
C ILE A 184 -6.06 5.53 6.06
N CYS A 185 -5.06 5.47 5.18
CA CYS A 185 -4.97 6.27 3.97
C CYS A 185 -4.86 5.34 2.76
N LEU A 186 -5.91 5.30 1.94
CA LEU A 186 -5.90 4.63 0.66
C LEU A 186 -5.39 5.60 -0.41
N ILE A 187 -4.25 5.27 -1.02
CA ILE A 187 -3.56 6.07 -2.03
C ILE A 187 -3.59 5.31 -3.34
N VAL A 188 -4.25 5.87 -4.34
CA VAL A 188 -4.44 5.22 -5.64
C VAL A 188 -4.21 6.22 -6.75
N ASP A 189 -4.02 5.72 -7.97
CA ASP A 189 -4.16 6.56 -9.15
C ASP A 189 -5.49 6.29 -9.85
N ARG A 190 -5.94 7.25 -10.64
CA ARG A 190 -7.15 7.06 -11.43
C ARG A 190 -6.85 6.02 -12.50
N ASP A 191 -5.83 6.28 -13.33
CA ASP A 191 -5.54 5.71 -14.66
C ASP A 191 -6.81 5.51 -15.53
N LYS A 192 -6.71 5.67 -16.85
CA LYS A 192 -7.64 5.11 -17.87
C LYS A 192 -8.55 3.96 -17.41
N GLU A 193 -7.89 3.00 -16.79
CA GLU A 193 -8.35 1.63 -16.69
C GLU A 193 -8.54 1.15 -15.23
N SER A 194 -8.07 1.88 -14.20
CA SER A 194 -8.10 1.36 -12.80
C SER A 194 -9.50 1.38 -12.17
N PHE A 195 -10.39 2.27 -12.60
CA PHE A 195 -11.78 2.35 -12.12
C PHE A 195 -12.77 1.96 -13.21
N VAL A 196 -13.22 0.70 -13.17
CA VAL A 196 -14.28 0.25 -14.07
C VAL A 196 -15.62 0.81 -13.59
N SER A 197 -16.34 1.49 -14.49
CA SER A 197 -17.65 2.09 -14.21
C SER A 197 -18.67 1.56 -15.22
N TYR A 198 -19.50 0.60 -14.79
CA TYR A 198 -20.70 0.16 -15.52
C TYR A 198 -21.95 0.70 -14.82
N PRO A 199 -23.12 0.78 -15.48
CA PRO A 199 -24.38 1.30 -14.88
C PRO A 199 -24.79 0.69 -13.52
N HIS A 200 -24.25 -0.49 -13.16
CA HIS A 200 -24.49 -1.18 -11.89
C HIS A 200 -23.21 -1.50 -11.09
N ASN A 201 -22.05 -0.95 -11.48
CA ASN A 201 -20.79 -1.14 -10.77
C ASN A 201 -19.90 0.09 -11.00
N ASP A 202 -20.18 1.17 -10.25
CA ASP A 202 -19.28 2.32 -10.17
C ASP A 202 -18.27 2.07 -9.04
N GLN A 203 -17.08 1.60 -9.43
CA GLN A 203 -16.02 1.30 -8.47
C GLN A 203 -15.51 2.56 -7.76
N TYR A 204 -15.53 3.71 -8.45
CA TYR A 204 -15.06 4.97 -7.89
C TYR A 204 -15.97 5.41 -6.74
N GLU A 205 -17.28 5.44 -7.00
CA GLU A 205 -18.28 5.78 -6.00
C GLU A 205 -18.27 4.79 -4.84
N TYR A 206 -18.13 3.49 -5.13
CA TYR A 206 -18.00 2.48 -4.08
C TYR A 206 -16.80 2.77 -3.16
N VAL A 207 -15.62 2.98 -3.72
CA VAL A 207 -14.39 3.24 -2.94
C VAL A 207 -14.53 4.54 -2.14
N LYS A 208 -14.95 5.63 -2.79
CA LYS A 208 -15.15 6.94 -2.16
C LYS A 208 -16.12 6.85 -0.98
N ASN A 209 -17.31 6.31 -1.21
CA ASN A 209 -18.36 6.25 -0.19
C ASN A 209 -17.98 5.29 0.95
N THR A 210 -17.30 4.18 0.65
CA THR A 210 -16.83 3.25 1.66
C THR A 210 -15.72 3.85 2.52
N CYS A 211 -14.75 4.55 1.92
CA CYS A 211 -13.71 5.27 2.65
C CYS A 211 -14.32 6.32 3.58
N LYS A 212 -15.26 7.13 3.07
CA LYS A 212 -15.98 8.14 3.86
C LYS A 212 -16.72 7.52 5.05
N ALA A 213 -17.49 6.44 4.81
CA ALA A 213 -18.24 5.76 5.87
C ALA A 213 -17.35 5.11 6.95
N LYS A 214 -16.13 4.69 6.58
CA LYS A 214 -15.13 4.10 7.49
C LYS A 214 -14.20 5.12 8.13
N GLY A 215 -14.29 6.40 7.77
CA GLY A 215 -13.34 7.43 8.22
C GLY A 215 -11.92 7.25 7.65
N TYR A 216 -11.78 6.57 6.51
CA TYR A 216 -10.49 6.40 5.83
C TYR A 216 -10.22 7.60 4.92
N GLY A 217 -8.96 8.05 4.87
CA GLY A 217 -8.51 9.02 3.88
C GLY A 217 -8.46 8.38 2.49
N PHE A 218 -9.07 9.02 1.50
CA PHE A 218 -9.04 8.59 0.10
C PHE A 218 -8.25 9.59 -0.73
N TYR A 219 -7.03 9.20 -1.10
CA TYR A 219 -6.09 10.04 -1.82
C TYR A 219 -5.85 9.49 -3.22
N LEU A 220 -5.95 10.38 -4.21
CA LEU A 220 -6.04 10.05 -5.61
C LEU A 220 -5.19 11.00 -6.44
N THR A 221 -4.48 10.45 -7.43
CA THR A 221 -3.83 11.23 -8.48
C THR A 221 -4.45 10.91 -9.84
N ASN A 222 -4.85 11.93 -10.61
CA ASN A 222 -5.39 11.80 -11.97
C ASN A 222 -4.56 12.67 -12.93
N PRO A 223 -3.89 12.12 -13.95
CA PRO A 223 -4.08 10.78 -14.51
C PRO A 223 -3.36 9.62 -13.80
N CYS A 224 -2.20 9.88 -13.20
CA CYS A 224 -1.31 8.86 -12.64
C CYS A 224 -0.37 9.46 -11.59
N PHE A 225 0.34 8.63 -10.83
CA PHE A 225 1.22 9.15 -9.78
C PHE A 225 2.41 9.97 -10.29
N GLU A 226 2.89 9.75 -11.52
CA GLU A 226 3.91 10.63 -12.13
C GLU A 226 3.46 12.08 -12.27
N PHE A 227 2.15 12.36 -12.33
CA PHE A 227 1.62 13.72 -12.26
C PHE A 227 1.93 14.37 -10.91
N TRP A 228 1.72 13.65 -9.80
CA TRP A 228 2.12 14.13 -8.47
C TRP A 228 3.64 14.40 -8.39
N LEU A 229 4.47 13.55 -9.01
CA LEU A 229 5.91 13.81 -9.08
C LEU A 229 6.25 15.07 -9.88
N LEU A 230 5.53 15.34 -10.98
CA LEU A 230 5.69 16.57 -11.77
C LEU A 230 5.36 17.84 -10.96
N LEU A 231 4.42 17.79 -10.02
CA LEU A 231 4.04 18.95 -9.20
C LEU A 231 5.22 19.51 -8.38
N HIS A 232 6.27 18.72 -8.11
CA HIS A 232 7.51 19.20 -7.48
C HIS A 232 8.28 20.22 -8.35
N PHE A 233 7.86 20.44 -9.60
CA PHE A 233 8.51 21.32 -10.57
C PHE A 233 7.49 22.23 -11.27
N ASP A 234 7.80 23.52 -11.38
CA ASP A 234 6.92 24.50 -12.04
C ASP A 234 6.75 24.28 -13.56
N ILE A 235 7.45 23.30 -14.13
CA ILE A 235 7.25 22.89 -15.52
C ILE A 235 5.80 22.41 -15.75
N VAL A 236 5.12 21.93 -14.71
CA VAL A 236 3.75 21.42 -14.80
C VAL A 236 2.78 22.44 -15.42
N PHE A 237 2.99 23.72 -15.15
CA PHE A 237 2.18 24.83 -15.70
C PHE A 237 2.43 25.13 -17.18
N LYS A 238 3.45 24.51 -17.79
CA LYS A 238 3.84 24.71 -19.19
C LYS A 238 3.53 23.47 -20.04
N ILE A 239 2.99 22.42 -19.45
CA ILE A 239 2.67 21.15 -20.12
C ILE A 239 1.26 21.25 -20.72
N ASP A 240 1.05 20.57 -21.84
CA ASP A 240 -0.26 20.45 -22.49
C ASP A 240 -1.22 19.66 -21.59
N GLU A 241 -2.16 20.37 -20.95
CA GLU A 241 -3.09 19.83 -19.96
C GLU A 241 -3.98 18.72 -20.52
N LYS A 242 -4.43 18.88 -21.77
CA LYS A 242 -5.26 17.86 -22.43
C LYS A 242 -4.48 16.58 -22.65
N LYS A 243 -3.24 16.66 -23.14
CA LYS A 243 -2.37 15.47 -23.26
C LYS A 243 -2.01 14.88 -21.91
N LEU A 244 -1.89 15.71 -20.87
CA LEU A 244 -1.62 15.24 -19.53
C LEU A 244 -2.80 14.45 -18.99
N LEU A 245 -4.02 14.99 -19.02
CA LEU A 245 -5.24 14.29 -18.64
C LEU A 245 -5.48 13.02 -19.47
N GLU A 246 -5.21 13.07 -20.78
CA GLU A 246 -5.34 11.90 -21.64
C GLU A 246 -4.28 10.82 -21.38
N ASN A 247 -3.12 11.26 -20.90
CA ASN A 247 -1.92 10.47 -20.62
C ASN A 247 -1.53 9.43 -21.69
N PRO A 248 -1.57 9.76 -23.00
CA PRO A 248 -1.33 8.78 -24.05
C PRO A 248 0.10 8.26 -24.02
N LYS A 249 0.32 7.06 -24.56
CA LYS A 249 1.69 6.58 -24.86
C LYS A 249 2.29 7.45 -25.97
N VAL A 250 3.39 8.13 -25.66
CA VAL A 250 4.16 8.93 -26.64
C VAL A 250 5.41 8.23 -27.15
N THR A 251 5.73 7.09 -26.55
CA THR A 251 6.71 6.12 -27.05
C THR A 251 6.16 4.72 -26.80
N SER A 252 6.82 3.68 -27.32
CA SER A 252 6.44 2.29 -27.05
C SER A 252 6.43 1.91 -25.56
N LYS A 253 7.15 2.66 -24.71
CA LYS A 253 7.34 2.32 -23.28
C LYS A 253 6.79 3.36 -22.29
N LYS A 254 6.45 4.58 -22.72
CA LYS A 254 6.20 5.70 -21.80
C LYS A 254 4.94 6.47 -22.16
N THR A 255 4.17 6.79 -21.13
CA THR A 255 3.05 7.74 -21.20
C THR A 255 3.56 9.17 -21.27
N TYR A 256 2.67 10.11 -21.59
CA TYR A 256 2.99 11.53 -21.68
C TYR A 256 3.48 12.08 -20.34
N ALA A 257 2.82 11.75 -19.21
CA ALA A 257 3.26 12.17 -17.88
C ALA A 257 4.68 11.68 -17.56
N GLU A 258 4.97 10.38 -17.79
CA GLU A 258 6.32 9.83 -17.59
C GLU A 258 7.35 10.53 -18.50
N HIS A 259 6.99 10.80 -19.76
CA HIS A 259 7.87 11.47 -20.70
C HIS A 259 8.21 12.90 -20.26
N GLN A 260 7.24 13.67 -19.76
CA GLN A 260 7.50 15.01 -19.22
C GLN A 260 8.31 14.95 -17.93
N LEU A 261 8.02 14.00 -17.03
CA LEU A 261 8.78 13.82 -15.80
C LEU A 261 10.27 13.57 -16.08
N LYS A 262 10.59 12.79 -17.11
CA LYS A 262 11.98 12.54 -17.52
C LYS A 262 12.74 13.77 -18.03
N LYS A 263 12.06 14.84 -18.43
CA LYS A 263 12.73 16.08 -18.82
C LYS A 263 13.31 16.82 -17.61
N VAL A 264 12.64 16.74 -16.47
CA VAL A 264 13.09 17.34 -15.20
C VAL A 264 13.84 16.36 -14.29
N LEU A 265 13.60 15.06 -14.46
CA LEU A 265 14.30 13.97 -13.78
C LEU A 265 14.88 12.98 -14.81
N PRO A 266 16.02 13.29 -15.46
CA PRO A 266 16.58 12.47 -16.54
C PRO A 266 16.92 11.02 -16.14
N LYS A 267 17.21 10.77 -14.86
CA LYS A 267 17.54 9.44 -14.33
C LYS A 267 16.31 8.67 -13.81
N TYR A 268 15.10 9.23 -13.93
CA TYR A 268 13.87 8.62 -13.44
C TYR A 268 13.65 7.24 -14.05
N LYS A 269 13.34 6.29 -13.16
CA LYS A 269 12.81 4.96 -13.48
C LYS A 269 11.71 4.66 -12.46
N LYS A 270 10.73 3.82 -12.80
CA LYS A 270 9.69 3.45 -11.83
C LYS A 270 10.26 2.82 -10.54
N ASN A 271 11.41 2.17 -10.62
CA ASN A 271 12.16 1.63 -9.48
C ASN A 271 13.28 2.55 -8.95
N ASN A 272 13.33 3.80 -9.41
CA ASN A 272 14.23 4.84 -8.91
C ASN A 272 13.62 6.22 -9.19
N ILE A 273 12.83 6.71 -8.24
CA ILE A 273 12.11 7.99 -8.37
C ILE A 273 13.00 9.23 -8.12
N GLN A 274 14.26 9.04 -7.75
CA GLN A 274 15.18 10.12 -7.36
C GLN A 274 14.66 10.95 -6.16
N PHE A 275 14.13 10.30 -5.13
CA PHE A 275 13.49 10.95 -3.97
C PHE A 275 14.30 12.07 -3.30
N PRO A 276 15.64 12.01 -3.17
CA PRO A 276 16.41 13.11 -2.59
C PRO A 276 16.18 14.47 -3.28
N ILE A 277 15.93 14.48 -4.60
CA ILE A 277 15.60 15.71 -5.36
C ILE A 277 14.18 16.18 -5.05
N LEU A 278 13.25 15.23 -4.90
CA LEU A 278 11.83 15.51 -4.64
C LEU A 278 11.61 16.04 -3.22
N LYS A 279 12.35 15.51 -2.24
CA LYS A 279 12.27 15.88 -0.82
C LYS A 279 12.35 17.40 -0.61
N ASP A 280 13.32 18.04 -1.24
CA ASP A 280 13.56 19.48 -1.09
C ASP A 280 12.50 20.35 -1.78
N ARG A 281 11.55 19.73 -2.48
CA ARG A 281 10.51 20.37 -3.29
C ARG A 281 9.11 19.97 -2.86
N ILE A 282 8.94 19.30 -1.73
CA ILE A 282 7.61 18.87 -1.24
C ILE A 282 6.68 20.06 -1.05
N ASP A 283 7.16 21.17 -0.49
CA ASP A 283 6.34 22.38 -0.31
C ASP A 283 5.99 23.03 -1.65
N THR A 284 6.87 22.92 -2.66
CA THR A 284 6.55 23.31 -4.03
C THR A 284 5.44 22.43 -4.60
N ALA A 285 5.49 21.11 -4.41
CA ALA A 285 4.43 20.21 -4.85
C ALA A 285 3.08 20.52 -4.19
N ILE A 286 3.06 20.72 -2.87
CA ILE A 286 1.85 21.12 -2.13
C ILE A 286 1.31 22.46 -2.63
N LYS A 287 2.18 23.44 -2.92
CA LYS A 287 1.76 24.73 -3.48
C LYS A 287 1.21 24.57 -4.89
N ASN A 288 1.86 23.76 -5.72
CA ASN A 288 1.49 23.58 -7.13
C ASN A 288 0.19 22.77 -7.27
N GLU A 289 -0.07 21.81 -6.37
CA GLU A 289 -1.32 21.02 -6.34
C GLU A 289 -2.57 21.91 -6.30
N LYS A 290 -2.53 23.04 -5.58
CA LYS A 290 -3.64 23.99 -5.43
C LYS A 290 -4.10 24.66 -6.73
N PHE A 291 -3.32 24.58 -7.80
CA PHE A 291 -3.69 25.08 -9.11
C PHE A 291 -4.41 24.02 -9.97
N PHE A 292 -4.54 22.80 -9.45
CA PHE A 292 -5.23 21.68 -10.06
C PHE A 292 -6.36 21.20 -9.15
N CYS A 293 -7.13 20.22 -9.59
CA CYS A 293 -8.25 19.69 -8.80
C CYS A 293 -7.76 18.96 -7.54
N GLU A 294 -8.23 19.36 -6.36
CA GLU A 294 -8.02 18.65 -5.07
C GLU A 294 -9.30 17.95 -4.56
N ASP A 295 -10.46 18.33 -5.12
CA ASP A 295 -11.75 17.79 -4.71
C ASP A 295 -11.94 16.35 -5.19
N ILE A 296 -12.14 15.43 -4.25
CA ILE A 296 -12.31 14.00 -4.53
C ILE A 296 -13.55 13.71 -5.38
N ASP A 297 -14.59 14.54 -5.34
CA ASP A 297 -15.76 14.33 -6.19
C ASP A 297 -15.46 14.69 -7.66
N GLN A 298 -14.52 15.60 -7.89
CA GLN A 298 -14.16 16.13 -9.21
C GLN A 298 -12.92 15.46 -9.82
N LEU A 299 -12.03 14.91 -8.97
CA LEU A 299 -10.80 14.22 -9.38
C LEU A 299 -11.04 13.02 -10.30
N LYS A 300 -12.25 12.45 -10.29
CA LYS A 300 -12.64 11.36 -11.22
C LYS A 300 -12.44 11.75 -12.69
N ASN A 301 -12.67 13.02 -13.02
CA ASN A 301 -12.73 13.52 -14.40
C ASN A 301 -11.72 14.64 -14.69
N ASN A 302 -11.24 15.33 -13.66
CA ASN A 302 -10.33 16.46 -13.80
C ASN A 302 -8.89 16.07 -13.46
N ILE A 303 -7.93 16.71 -14.14
CA ILE A 303 -6.52 16.60 -13.79
C ILE A 303 -6.30 17.15 -12.38
N GLY A 304 -5.57 16.41 -11.55
CA GLY A 304 -5.40 16.81 -10.17
C GLY A 304 -4.83 15.74 -9.27
N SER A 305 -4.66 16.13 -8.02
CA SER A 305 -4.17 15.30 -6.93
C SER A 305 -4.68 15.89 -5.62
N ASN A 306 -4.84 15.05 -4.61
CA ASN A 306 -5.05 15.50 -3.23
C ASN A 306 -4.00 14.91 -2.27
N ILE A 307 -2.87 14.44 -2.79
CA ILE A 307 -1.73 13.93 -2.01
C ILE A 307 -1.08 15.05 -1.17
N GLY A 308 -1.06 16.29 -1.66
CA GLY A 308 -0.58 17.44 -0.91
C GLY A 308 -1.45 17.75 0.31
N LEU A 309 -2.74 17.41 0.30
CA LEU A 309 -3.59 17.44 1.51
C LEU A 309 -3.09 16.45 2.57
N LEU A 310 -2.75 15.21 2.19
CA LEU A 310 -2.16 14.22 3.11
C LEU A 310 -0.82 14.72 3.67
N LEU A 311 0.07 15.25 2.83
CA LEU A 311 1.36 15.74 3.30
C LEU A 311 1.21 16.98 4.20
N THR A 312 0.28 17.87 3.88
CA THR A 312 -0.06 19.03 4.72
C THR A 312 -0.55 18.58 6.09
N GLU A 313 -1.41 17.57 6.13
CA GLU A 313 -1.90 16.94 7.36
C GLU A 313 -0.76 16.35 8.20
N LEU A 314 0.10 15.53 7.59
CA LEU A 314 1.27 14.93 8.24
C LEU A 314 2.24 15.98 8.81
N LYS A 315 2.37 17.14 8.17
CA LYS A 315 3.21 18.26 8.64
C LYS A 315 2.53 19.08 9.75
N ASN A 316 1.21 19.27 9.67
CA ASN A 316 0.47 20.17 10.56
C ASN A 316 -0.06 19.54 11.84
N GLU A 317 -0.18 18.22 11.95
CA GLU A 317 -0.58 17.57 13.21
C GLU A 317 0.30 17.92 14.41
N SER A 318 1.51 18.42 14.16
CA SER A 318 2.44 19.02 15.12
C SER A 318 1.93 20.28 15.83
N LYS A 319 0.84 20.92 15.36
CA LYS A 319 0.38 22.26 15.81
C LYS A 319 -0.95 22.25 16.59
N ILE A 320 -1.55 21.07 16.80
CA ILE A 320 -2.90 20.93 17.40
C ILE A 320 -2.85 20.38 18.84
N THR A 321 -1.66 20.02 19.32
CA THR A 321 -1.35 19.85 20.76
C THR A 321 -0.62 21.08 21.27
#